data_AF-A0A510GBL6-F1
#
_entry.id   AF-A0A510GBL6-F1
#
_cell.length_a   1.000
_cell.length_b   1.000
_cell.length_c   1.000
_cell.angle_alpha   90.00
_cell.angle_beta   90.00
_cell.angle_gamma   90.00
#
_symmetry.space_group_name_H-M   'P 1'
#
loop_
_entity.id
_entity.type
_entity.pdbx_description
1 polymer ?
#
loop_
_entity_poly.entity_id
_entity_poly.type
_entity_poly.pdbx_seq_one_letter_code
_entity_poly.pdbx_strand_id
1 'polypeptide(L)'
;MIEFGNDEIGMPHYIGHRKRVKERFVAAGAEHLSGYELLEVMLFSAIPSKAVKPLAKKLLDHFDITDLINLDKERLLSIKGTNENLYINFALIRELINRVLKQKIINKNIILLGVL
;
A
#
# COMPACT_ATOMS: atom_id res chain seq x y z
N MET A 1 -2.56 25.42 13.02
CA MET A 1 -1.90 25.76 11.75
C MET A 1 -0.72 24.82 11.59
N ILE A 2 -0.74 23.93 10.60
CA ILE A 2 0.41 23.08 10.27
C ILE A 2 0.98 23.65 8.97
N GLU A 3 2.14 24.27 9.06
CA GLU A 3 2.88 24.74 7.90
C GLU A 3 3.56 23.55 7.21
N PHE A 4 3.17 23.26 5.96
CA PHE A 4 3.92 22.32 5.13
C PHE A 4 5.10 23.06 4.52
N GLY A 5 6.20 23.04 5.26
CA GLY A 5 7.47 23.70 4.95
C GLY A 5 8.05 23.29 3.58
N ASN A 6 8.51 24.34 2.92
CA ASN A 6 9.20 24.48 1.66
C ASN A 6 10.32 23.44 1.44
N ASP A 7 10.54 23.06 0.18
CA ASP A 7 11.54 22.07 -0.21
C ASP A 7 12.98 22.58 0.03
N GLU A 8 13.56 22.18 1.17
CA GLU A 8 14.95 22.49 1.51
C GLU A 8 15.96 21.64 0.71
N ILE A 9 16.86 22.35 0.06
CA ILE A 9 17.95 21.89 -0.80
C ILE A 9 19.03 21.26 0.09
N GLY A 10 19.20 19.93 0.06
CA GLY A 10 20.41 19.26 0.60
C GLY A 10 20.25 17.88 1.23
N MET A 11 19.03 17.45 1.60
CA MET A 11 18.78 16.06 2.05
C MET A 11 18.34 15.18 0.87
N PRO A 12 18.55 13.85 0.92
CA PRO A 12 17.97 12.96 -0.06
C PRO A 12 16.44 13.17 -0.10
N HIS A 13 15.95 13.75 -1.19
CA HIS A 13 14.60 14.27 -1.36
C HIS A 13 13.49 13.24 -1.00
N TYR A 14 13.82 11.94 -1.02
CA TYR A 14 12.91 10.86 -0.65
C TYR A 14 12.66 10.72 0.86
N ILE A 15 13.60 11.15 1.72
CA ILE A 15 13.44 11.06 3.19
C ILE A 15 12.41 12.09 3.67
N GLY A 16 12.51 13.34 3.20
CA GLY A 16 11.54 14.40 3.50
C GLY A 16 10.14 14.04 2.99
N HIS A 17 10.05 13.53 1.77
CA HIS A 17 8.78 13.03 1.21
C HIS A 17 8.15 11.92 2.06
N ARG A 18 8.94 10.89 2.43
CA ARG A 18 8.48 9.78 3.29
C ARG A 18 7.93 10.30 4.62
N LYS A 19 8.62 11.24 5.26
CA LYS A 19 8.18 11.86 6.52
C LYS A 19 6.84 12.55 6.35
N ARG A 20 6.71 13.42 5.34
CA ARG A 20 5.47 14.18 5.05
C ARG A 20 4.27 13.28 4.76
N VAL A 21 4.46 12.21 3.99
CA VAL A 21 3.37 11.25 3.70
C VAL A 21 2.91 10.53 4.95
N LYS A 22 3.83 10.08 5.81
CA LYS A 22 3.50 9.45 7.10
C LYS A 22 2.81 10.42 8.06
N GLU A 23 3.29 11.66 8.16
CA GLU A 23 2.66 12.69 8.97
C GLU A 23 1.23 12.96 8.53
N ARG A 24 1.00 13.06 7.22
CA ARG A 24 -0.36 13.24 6.70
C ARG A 24 -1.24 12.02 6.93
N PHE A 25 -0.71 10.79 6.80
CA PHE A 25 -1.45 9.57 7.15
C PHE A 25 -1.94 9.61 8.61
N VAL A 26 -1.08 10.02 9.54
CA VAL A 26 -1.43 10.12 10.96
C VAL A 26 -2.38 11.28 11.25
N ALA A 27 -2.15 12.44 10.62
CA ALA A 27 -2.91 13.66 10.91
C ALA A 27 -4.30 13.70 10.25
N ALA A 28 -4.43 13.17 9.03
CA ALA A 28 -5.64 13.22 8.25
C ALA A 28 -6.34 11.86 8.10
N GLY A 29 -5.68 10.74 8.38
CA GLY A 29 -6.25 9.42 8.13
C GLY A 29 -6.00 8.93 6.70
N ALA A 30 -6.22 7.64 6.48
CA ALA A 30 -5.90 6.95 5.22
C ALA A 30 -6.80 7.41 4.05
N GLU A 31 -8.05 7.71 4.33
CA GLU A 31 -9.08 8.11 3.38
C GLU A 31 -8.78 9.47 2.70
N HIS A 32 -7.88 10.26 3.27
CA HIS A 32 -7.44 11.55 2.72
C HIS A 32 -6.15 11.46 1.90
N LEU A 33 -5.58 10.26 1.72
CA LEU A 33 -4.44 10.02 0.85
C LEU A 33 -4.91 9.59 -0.54
N SER A 34 -4.17 9.99 -1.57
CA SER A 34 -4.34 9.41 -2.90
C SER A 34 -3.98 7.92 -2.90
N GLY A 35 -4.48 7.16 -3.88
CA GLY A 35 -4.20 5.72 -3.99
C GLY A 35 -2.70 5.39 -4.01
N TYR A 36 -1.89 6.18 -4.73
CA TYR A 36 -0.44 5.95 -4.76
C TYR A 36 0.23 6.29 -3.42
N GLU A 37 -0.27 7.28 -2.67
CA GLU A 37 0.30 7.62 -1.35
C GLU A 37 0.01 6.54 -0.31
N LEU A 38 -1.16 5.91 -0.37
CA LEU A 38 -1.46 4.73 0.45
C LEU A 38 -0.49 3.59 0.14
N LEU A 39 -0.26 3.34 -1.14
CA LEU A 39 0.70 2.33 -1.57
C LEU A 39 2.13 2.68 -1.14
N GLU A 40 2.53 3.96 -1.19
CA GLU A 40 3.82 4.43 -0.68
C GLU A 40 4.01 4.13 0.81
N VAL A 41 2.98 4.36 1.65
CA VAL A 41 3.04 4.05 3.09
C VAL A 41 3.37 2.57 3.32
N MET A 42 2.77 1.68 2.54
CA MET A 42 3.06 0.24 2.60
C MET A 42 4.45 -0.10 2.05
N LEU A 43 4.86 0.53 0.93
CA LEU A 43 6.19 0.33 0.35
C LEU A 43 7.31 0.84 1.26
N PHE A 44 7.04 1.80 2.14
CA PHE A 44 8.03 2.29 3.10
C PHE A 44 8.54 1.19 4.03
N SER A 45 7.70 0.25 4.46
CA SER A 45 8.12 -0.87 5.32
C SER A 45 8.86 -1.94 4.53
N ALA A 46 8.44 -2.21 3.29
CA ALA A 46 9.07 -3.21 2.43
C ALA A 46 10.41 -2.74 1.82
N ILE A 47 10.57 -1.43 1.59
CA ILE A 47 11.68 -0.83 0.85
C ILE A 47 12.20 0.41 1.61
N PRO A 48 13.13 0.23 2.58
CA PRO A 48 13.52 1.31 3.50
C PRO A 48 14.40 2.43 2.88
N SER A 49 15.30 2.10 1.95
CA SER A 49 16.36 3.03 1.50
C SER A 49 16.24 3.48 0.04
N LYS A 50 15.02 3.50 -0.54
CA LYS A 50 14.78 3.91 -1.94
C LYS A 50 13.60 4.88 -2.05
N ALA A 51 13.60 5.69 -3.12
CA ALA A 51 12.43 6.47 -3.53
C ALA A 51 11.34 5.52 -4.07
N VAL A 52 10.23 5.42 -3.34
CA VAL A 52 9.13 4.48 -3.68
C VAL A 52 8.00 5.13 -4.48
N LYS A 53 7.92 6.46 -4.54
CA LYS A 53 6.89 7.19 -5.29
C LYS A 53 6.79 6.78 -6.77
N PRO A 54 7.89 6.68 -7.54
CA PRO A 54 7.81 6.23 -8.94
C PRO A 54 7.31 4.78 -9.06
N LEU A 55 7.70 3.91 -8.12
CA LEU A 55 7.23 2.53 -8.09
C LEU A 55 5.73 2.45 -7.77
N ALA A 56 5.27 3.20 -6.78
CA ALA A 56 3.86 3.25 -6.40
C ALA A 56 2.97 3.69 -7.57
N LYS A 57 3.35 4.76 -8.26
CA LYS A 57 2.65 5.22 -9.46
C LYS A 57 2.65 4.16 -10.55
N LYS A 58 3.82 3.63 -10.90
CA LYS A 58 3.94 2.59 -11.94
C LYS A 58 3.07 1.37 -11.64
N LEU A 59 3.01 0.93 -10.38
CA LEU A 59 2.17 -0.21 -10.00
C LEU A 59 0.69 0.12 -10.21
N LEU A 60 0.22 1.29 -9.78
CA LEU A 60 -1.18 1.69 -9.93
C LEU A 60 -1.57 2.11 -11.35
N ASP A 61 -0.61 2.43 -12.21
CA ASP A 61 -0.86 2.64 -13.64
C ASP A 61 -1.20 1.32 -14.37
N HIS A 62 -0.85 0.16 -13.80
CA HIS A 62 -1.01 -1.16 -14.43
C HIS A 62 -1.93 -2.10 -13.66
N PHE A 63 -2.12 -1.87 -12.36
CA PHE A 63 -2.87 -2.74 -11.48
C PHE A 63 -3.75 -1.91 -10.56
N ASP A 64 -5.02 -2.29 -10.45
CA ASP A 64 -5.83 -1.85 -9.32
C ASP A 64 -5.29 -2.48 -8.03
N ILE A 65 -5.60 -1.86 -6.87
CA ILE A 65 -5.12 -2.33 -5.56
C ILE A 65 -5.51 -3.81 -5.34
N THR A 66 -6.72 -4.20 -5.75
CA THR A 66 -7.21 -5.57 -5.65
C THR A 66 -6.35 -6.54 -6.44
N ASP A 67 -5.98 -6.21 -7.68
CA ASP A 67 -5.14 -7.07 -8.51
C ASP A 67 -3.72 -7.13 -7.94
N LEU A 68 -3.21 -5.98 -7.50
CA LEU A 68 -1.86 -5.84 -6.96
C LEU A 68 -1.62 -6.72 -5.72
N ILE A 69 -2.56 -6.74 -4.77
CA ILE A 69 -2.44 -7.59 -3.56
C ILE A 69 -2.63 -9.08 -3.88
N ASN A 70 -3.19 -9.41 -5.05
CA ASN A 70 -3.47 -10.77 -5.46
C ASN A 70 -2.41 -11.37 -6.40
N LEU A 71 -1.43 -10.58 -6.86
CA LEU A 71 -0.34 -11.07 -7.69
C LEU A 71 0.36 -12.28 -7.05
N ASP A 72 0.68 -13.27 -7.89
CA ASP A 72 1.58 -14.34 -7.53
C ASP A 72 3.01 -13.81 -7.30
N LYS A 73 3.83 -14.63 -6.62
CA LYS A 73 5.16 -14.23 -6.19
C LYS A 73 6.05 -13.94 -7.41
N GLU A 74 6.04 -14.82 -8.39
CA GLU A 74 6.89 -14.77 -9.58
C GLU A 74 6.60 -13.50 -10.40
N ARG A 75 5.32 -13.21 -10.62
CA ARG A 75 4.85 -12.03 -11.34
C ARG A 75 5.20 -10.74 -10.60
N LEU A 76 4.99 -10.68 -9.28
CA LEU A 76 5.38 -9.50 -8.52
C LEU A 76 6.89 -9.27 -8.55
N LEU A 77 7.70 -10.32 -8.37
CA LEU A 77 9.16 -10.22 -8.37
C LEU A 77 9.75 -9.91 -9.75
N SER A 78 9.02 -10.17 -10.83
CA SER A 78 9.41 -9.75 -12.19
C SER A 78 9.37 -8.22 -12.38
N ILE A 79 8.66 -7.48 -11.52
CA ILE A 79 8.52 -6.03 -11.63
C ILE A 79 9.73 -5.35 -11.01
N LYS A 80 10.50 -4.62 -11.83
CA LYS A 80 11.67 -3.86 -11.36
C LYS A 80 11.32 -2.95 -10.18
N GLY A 81 12.01 -3.17 -9.05
CA GLY A 81 11.88 -2.36 -7.84
C GLY A 81 11.08 -3.03 -6.73
N THR A 82 10.40 -4.16 -6.99
CA THR A 82 9.76 -4.96 -5.95
C THR A 82 10.76 -5.89 -5.25
N ASN A 83 10.32 -6.52 -4.17
CA ASN A 83 11.09 -7.50 -3.41
C ASN A 83 10.16 -8.48 -2.69
N GLU A 84 10.75 -9.49 -2.05
CA GLU A 84 10.00 -10.50 -1.31
C GLU A 84 9.25 -9.93 -0.10
N ASN A 85 9.79 -8.91 0.56
CA ASN A 85 9.09 -8.22 1.66
C ASN A 85 7.77 -7.59 1.19
N LEU A 86 7.75 -7.02 -0.02
CA LEU A 86 6.54 -6.48 -0.62
C LEU A 86 5.51 -7.59 -0.89
N TYR A 87 5.96 -8.73 -1.40
CA TYR A 87 5.10 -9.90 -1.57
C TYR A 87 4.48 -10.36 -0.25
N ILE A 88 5.30 -10.49 0.80
CA ILE A 88 4.84 -10.91 2.13
C ILE A 88 3.79 -9.94 2.67
N ASN A 89 4.01 -8.62 2.52
CA ASN A 89 3.03 -7.62 2.95
C ASN A 89 1.69 -7.77 2.23
N PHE A 90 1.69 -7.95 0.91
CA PHE A 90 0.47 -8.18 0.13
C PHE A 90 -0.24 -9.48 0.53
N ALA A 91 0.50 -10.57 0.65
CA ALA A 91 -0.04 -11.86 1.08
C ALA A 91 -0.65 -11.78 2.49
N LEU A 92 -0.01 -11.05 3.41
CA LEU A 92 -0.51 -10.84 4.76
C LEU A 92 -1.80 -10.02 4.75
N ILE A 93 -1.84 -8.90 4.02
CA ILE A 93 -3.05 -8.06 3.91
C ILE A 93 -4.22 -8.89 3.34
N ARG A 94 -3.98 -9.64 2.27
CA ARG A 94 -4.99 -10.52 1.66
C ARG A 94 -5.53 -11.54 2.65
N GLU A 95 -4.66 -12.20 3.42
CA GLU A 95 -5.08 -13.18 4.42
C GLU A 95 -5.85 -12.55 5.59
N LEU A 96 -5.45 -11.37 6.06
CA LEU A 96 -6.17 -10.62 7.09
C LEU A 96 -7.57 -10.21 6.63
N ILE A 97 -7.69 -9.71 5.39
CA ILE A 97 -8.99 -9.40 4.77
C ILE A 97 -9.85 -10.65 4.71
N ASN A 98 -9.32 -11.77 4.22
CA ASN A 98 -10.04 -13.04 4.14
C ASN A 98 -10.54 -13.52 5.51
N ARG A 99 -9.73 -13.40 6.57
CA ARG A 99 -10.13 -13.76 7.94
C ARG A 99 -11.24 -12.86 8.47
N VAL A 100 -11.11 -11.55 8.29
CA VAL A 100 -12.14 -10.59 8.73
C VAL A 100 -13.46 -10.83 8.00
N LEU A 101 -13.42 -11.06 6.69
CA LEU A 101 -14.62 -11.35 5.90
C LEU A 101 -15.27 -12.68 6.30
N LYS A 102 -14.48 -13.76 6.49
CA LYS A 102 -14.97 -15.05 6.99
C LYS A 102 -15.62 -14.93 8.36
N GLN A 103 -15.00 -14.19 9.30
CA GLN A 103 -15.58 -13.96 10.64
C GLN A 103 -16.91 -13.20 10.57
N LYS A 104 -17.02 -12.19 9.69
CA LYS A 104 -18.28 -11.47 9.49
C LYS A 104 -19.38 -12.34 8.89
N ILE A 105 -19.03 -13.31 8.04
CA ILE A 105 -19.96 -14.30 7.47
C ILE A 105 -20.34 -15.36 8.50
N ILE A 106 -19.46 -15.76 9.42
CA ILE A 106 -19.83 -16.70 10.50
C ILE A 106 -20.75 -16.02 11.53
N ASN A 107 -20.56 -14.72 11.81
CA ASN A 107 -21.35 -13.97 12.78
C ASN A 107 -22.66 -13.37 12.25
N LYS A 108 -22.93 -13.50 10.95
CA LYS A 108 -24.23 -13.21 10.36
C LYS A 108 -24.67 -14.49 9.67
N ASN A 109 -25.83 -15.07 9.99
CA ASN A 109 -26.43 -16.15 9.19
C ASN A 109 -26.70 -15.67 7.76
N ILE A 110 -25.67 -15.60 6.92
CA ILE A 110 -25.77 -15.24 5.51
C ILE A 110 -25.74 -16.56 4.75
N ILE A 111 -26.92 -16.99 4.31
CA ILE A 111 -27.04 -18.02 3.29
C ILE A 111 -26.43 -17.41 2.02
N LEU A 112 -25.21 -17.81 1.68
CA LEU A 112 -24.64 -17.54 0.36
C LEU A 112 -25.45 -18.38 -0.64
N LEU A 113 -26.56 -17.83 -1.13
CA LEU A 113 -27.19 -18.33 -2.35
C LEU A 113 -26.18 -18.10 -3.47
N GLY A 114 -25.57 -19.20 -3.92
CA GLY A 114 -24.61 -19.19 -5.01
C GLY A 114 -25.20 -18.49 -6.22
N VAL A 115 -24.43 -17.58 -6.79
CA VAL A 115 -24.63 -17.17 -8.16
C VAL A 115 -23.39 -17.64 -8.92
N LEU A 116 -23.67 -18.52 -9.88
CA LEU A 116 -22.80 -19.13 -10.87
C LEU A 116 -22.04 -18.09 -11.71
#